data_AF-A0A8J3KH21-F1
#
_entry.id   AF-A0A8J3KH21-F1
#
_cell.length_a   1.000
_cell.length_b   1.000
_cell.length_c   1.000
_cell.angle_alpha   90.00
_cell.angle_beta   90.00
_cell.angle_gamma   90.00
#
_symmetry.space_group_name_H-M   'P 1'
#
loop_
_entity.id
_entity.type
_entity.pdbx_description
1 polymer ?
#
loop_
_entity_poly.entity_id
_entity_poly.type
_entity_poly.pdbx_seq_one_letter_code
_entity_poly.pdbx_strand_id
1 'polypeptide(L)'
;MLGNPSVRRRTLLAAAAGIAAAPFAARPAFAANPKVYLDPGHGGTDPGAVANGLQEKALTLNIALQIRNILQANYAVDVRMSRTTDATVSLAQRTDDANAWGATIFVSVHINSGGGTGFESYRYLTSDAATVNLHNALHSRVLSGMRTAGSVTDRGLKTANFHVLRESNMPAVLTENLFIDTVSDANLLKSAAFLTATAQGHANGIAAHLGLSAPPPSFSTIVDNTTAGRFTASANWGTSTFSGQRYGADYRFANPVLASDAAWFKVNIPATANYRVDVWHAADPGYSASAPHVVVTAGGNQTVNLDQRTGGGAWRSLGTFNLAAGDYNAVGVSRWTSAAGYVIADAVRVTRV
;
A
#
# COMPACT_ATOMS: atom_id res chain seq x y z
N MET A 1 78.00 11.01 -30.29
CA MET A 1 76.87 11.92 -30.60
C MET A 1 75.60 11.10 -30.54
N LEU A 2 74.92 11.11 -29.39
CA LEU A 2 73.72 10.31 -29.13
C LEU A 2 72.49 11.18 -29.42
N GLY A 3 71.75 10.81 -30.48
CA GLY A 3 70.51 11.46 -30.88
C GLY A 3 69.32 10.92 -30.08
N ASN A 4 68.61 11.85 -29.45
CA ASN A 4 67.40 11.67 -28.66
C ASN A 4 66.17 11.51 -29.58
N PRO A 5 65.37 10.43 -29.48
CA PRO A 5 64.02 10.41 -30.04
C PRO A 5 62.98 10.69 -28.96
N SER A 6 62.19 11.72 -29.24
CA SER A 6 61.13 12.31 -28.45
C SER A 6 60.00 11.32 -28.15
N VAL A 7 59.73 11.12 -26.85
CA VAL A 7 58.59 10.36 -26.33
C VAL A 7 57.30 11.17 -26.56
N ARG A 8 56.46 10.71 -27.49
CA ARG A 8 55.12 11.26 -27.74
C ARG A 8 54.18 10.91 -26.57
N ARG A 9 53.74 11.92 -25.84
CA ARG A 9 52.65 11.83 -24.84
C ARG A 9 51.35 11.42 -25.54
N ARG A 10 50.80 10.26 -25.16
CA ARG A 10 49.43 9.87 -25.54
C ARG A 10 48.45 10.50 -24.55
N THR A 11 47.73 11.50 -25.05
CA THR A 11 46.57 12.12 -24.42
C THR A 11 45.44 11.09 -24.35
N LEU A 12 45.02 10.70 -23.14
CA LEU A 12 43.79 9.94 -22.91
C LEU A 12 42.60 10.92 -23.02
N LEU A 13 41.87 10.86 -24.14
CA LEU A 13 40.53 11.44 -24.24
C LEU A 13 39.57 10.52 -23.47
N ALA A 14 39.04 11.01 -22.35
CA ALA A 14 37.89 10.42 -21.70
C ALA A 14 36.63 10.74 -22.53
N ALA A 15 35.96 9.71 -23.04
CA ALA A 15 34.68 9.85 -23.71
C ALA A 15 33.60 10.23 -22.68
N ALA A 16 33.05 11.44 -22.79
CA ALA A 16 31.84 11.83 -22.09
C ALA A 16 30.64 11.13 -22.73
N ALA A 17 30.16 10.05 -22.10
CA ALA A 17 28.88 9.45 -22.46
C ALA A 17 27.75 10.38 -21.99
N GLY A 18 27.13 11.08 -22.94
CA GLY A 18 25.91 11.83 -22.71
C GLY A 18 24.78 10.88 -22.32
N ILE A 19 24.30 10.98 -21.09
CA ILE A 19 23.07 10.33 -20.66
C ILE A 19 21.93 11.06 -21.38
N ALA A 20 21.47 10.49 -22.49
CA ALA A 20 20.19 10.87 -23.08
C ALA A 20 19.11 10.52 -22.05
N ALA A 21 18.49 11.54 -21.46
CA ALA A 21 17.29 11.36 -20.65
C ALA A 21 16.23 10.70 -21.54
N ALA A 22 15.89 9.44 -21.22
CA ALA A 22 14.77 8.77 -21.85
C ALA A 22 13.52 9.67 -21.67
N PRO A 23 12.73 9.89 -22.73
CA PRO A 23 11.49 10.65 -22.59
C PRO A 23 10.64 9.92 -21.55
N PHE A 24 10.20 10.63 -20.52
CA PHE A 24 9.17 10.14 -19.61
C PHE A 24 7.98 9.74 -20.48
N ALA A 25 7.74 8.44 -20.61
CA ALA A 25 6.50 7.94 -21.17
C ALA A 25 5.37 8.59 -20.36
N ALA A 26 4.55 9.40 -21.04
CA ALA A 26 3.35 9.96 -20.44
C ALA A 26 2.58 8.80 -19.80
N ARG A 27 2.28 8.91 -18.50
CA ARG A 27 1.42 7.94 -17.82
C ARG A 27 0.13 7.84 -18.62
N PRO A 28 -0.33 6.63 -19.02
CA PRO A 28 -1.60 6.52 -19.70
C PRO A 28 -2.69 7.16 -18.82
N ALA A 29 -3.68 7.77 -19.48
CA ALA A 29 -4.92 8.20 -18.83
C ALA A 29 -5.37 7.14 -17.84
N PHE A 30 -5.71 7.53 -16.61
CA PHE A 30 -6.02 6.62 -15.50
C PHE A 30 -6.82 5.41 -16.00
N ALA A 31 -6.18 4.23 -16.07
CA ALA A 31 -6.88 3.01 -16.45
C ALA A 31 -8.05 2.82 -15.48
N ALA A 32 -9.25 2.53 -16.00
CA ALA A 32 -10.41 2.26 -15.17
C ALA A 32 -10.09 1.13 -14.18
N ASN A 33 -10.56 1.26 -12.93
CA ASN A 33 -10.36 0.24 -11.91
C ASN A 33 -10.91 -1.11 -12.40
N PRO A 34 -10.22 -2.24 -12.15
CA PRO A 34 -10.77 -3.55 -12.39
C PRO A 34 -12.09 -3.76 -11.64
N LYS A 35 -13.04 -4.41 -12.32
CA LYS A 35 -14.38 -4.69 -11.79
C LYS A 35 -14.46 -6.12 -11.27
N VAL A 36 -14.58 -6.29 -9.96
CA VAL A 36 -14.69 -7.60 -9.30
C VAL A 36 -16.16 -7.87 -9.01
N TYR A 37 -16.70 -8.92 -9.60
CA TYR A 37 -18.05 -9.38 -9.28
C TYR A 37 -17.98 -10.53 -8.26
N LEU A 38 -18.55 -10.32 -7.08
CA LEU A 38 -18.64 -11.33 -6.02
C LEU A 38 -20.05 -11.91 -5.98
N ASP A 39 -20.15 -13.23 -5.99
CA ASP A 39 -21.43 -13.93 -5.99
C ASP A 39 -21.57 -14.78 -4.72
N PRO A 40 -22.23 -14.29 -3.66
CA PRO A 40 -22.53 -15.12 -2.51
C PRO A 40 -23.64 -16.12 -2.89
N GLY A 41 -23.31 -17.41 -2.93
CA GLY A 41 -24.22 -18.49 -3.30
C GLY A 41 -25.53 -18.49 -2.52
N HIS A 42 -26.61 -19.01 -3.13
CA HIS A 42 -27.94 -19.12 -2.53
C HIS A 42 -28.55 -17.76 -2.11
N GLY A 43 -29.52 -17.76 -1.19
CA GLY A 43 -30.15 -16.56 -0.64
C GLY A 43 -31.68 -16.57 -0.70
N GLY A 44 -32.30 -15.82 0.21
CA GLY A 44 -33.74 -15.71 0.37
C GLY A 44 -34.36 -17.08 0.64
N THR A 45 -35.18 -17.53 -0.29
CA THR A 45 -35.93 -18.80 -0.23
C THR A 45 -35.05 -20.04 -0.39
N ASP A 46 -33.85 -19.88 -0.94
CA ASP A 46 -32.87 -20.97 -1.06
C ASP A 46 -31.84 -20.85 0.08
N PRO A 47 -31.89 -21.73 1.09
CA PRO A 47 -30.92 -21.69 2.20
C PRO A 47 -29.55 -22.26 1.81
N GLY A 48 -29.44 -22.93 0.66
CA GLY A 48 -28.34 -23.84 0.37
C GLY A 48 -28.31 -25.01 1.34
N ALA A 49 -27.13 -25.57 1.56
CA ALA A 49 -26.96 -26.63 2.55
C ALA A 49 -27.22 -26.12 3.99
N VAL A 50 -27.91 -26.94 4.79
CA VAL A 50 -28.22 -26.64 6.20
C VAL A 50 -27.83 -27.83 7.06
N ALA A 51 -26.87 -27.63 7.95
CA ALA A 51 -26.41 -28.65 8.89
C ALA A 51 -25.68 -28.00 10.06
N ASN A 52 -25.54 -28.72 11.18
CA ASN A 52 -24.74 -28.29 12.33
C ASN A 52 -25.10 -26.91 12.91
N GLY A 53 -26.34 -26.45 12.72
CA GLY A 53 -26.84 -25.13 13.11
C GLY A 53 -26.40 -23.98 12.20
N LEU A 54 -25.86 -24.29 11.02
CA LEU A 54 -25.38 -23.34 10.03
C LEU A 54 -26.26 -23.39 8.78
N GLN A 55 -26.35 -22.26 8.07
CA GLN A 55 -26.97 -22.16 6.75
C GLN A 55 -25.94 -21.62 5.78
N GLU A 56 -25.76 -22.30 4.64
CA GLU A 56 -24.81 -21.90 3.61
C GLU A 56 -25.02 -20.45 3.17
N LYS A 57 -26.26 -20.05 2.85
CA LYS A 57 -26.58 -18.68 2.41
C LYS A 57 -26.08 -17.57 3.35
N ALA A 58 -26.00 -17.85 4.65
CA ALA A 58 -25.54 -16.89 5.65
C ALA A 58 -24.00 -16.81 5.68
N LEU A 59 -23.34 -17.96 5.60
CA LEU A 59 -21.88 -18.05 5.54
C LEU A 59 -21.32 -17.43 4.25
N THR A 60 -21.91 -17.75 3.10
CA THR A 60 -21.48 -17.21 1.80
C THR A 60 -21.61 -15.70 1.75
N LEU A 61 -22.73 -15.14 2.26
CA LEU A 61 -22.93 -13.70 2.37
C LEU A 61 -21.89 -13.06 3.28
N ASN A 62 -21.65 -13.64 4.45
CA ASN A 62 -20.69 -13.14 5.42
C ASN A 62 -19.28 -13.06 4.81
N ILE A 63 -18.80 -14.17 4.25
CA ILE A 63 -17.47 -14.24 3.61
C ILE A 63 -17.38 -13.21 2.48
N ALA A 64 -18.37 -13.16 1.58
CA ALA A 64 -18.34 -12.25 0.43
C ALA A 64 -18.38 -10.76 0.82
N LEU A 65 -19.13 -10.39 1.87
CA LEU A 65 -19.13 -9.02 2.41
C LEU A 65 -17.75 -8.66 2.99
N GLN A 66 -17.08 -9.59 3.66
CA GLN A 66 -15.72 -9.37 4.15
C GLN A 66 -14.73 -9.21 2.98
N ILE A 67 -14.82 -10.05 1.95
CA ILE A 67 -13.98 -9.94 0.73
C ILE A 67 -14.15 -8.54 0.13
N ARG A 68 -15.40 -8.09 -0.07
CA ARG A 68 -15.70 -6.74 -0.59
C ARG A 68 -15.02 -5.67 0.26
N ASN A 69 -15.20 -5.71 1.58
CA ASN A 69 -14.67 -4.69 2.47
C ASN A 69 -13.14 -4.65 2.45
N ILE A 70 -12.47 -5.81 2.45
CA ILE A 70 -11.01 -5.90 2.34
C ILE A 70 -10.54 -5.34 1.00
N LEU A 71 -11.22 -5.69 -0.10
CA LEU A 71 -10.88 -5.20 -1.43
C LEU A 71 -11.00 -3.67 -1.53
N GLN A 72 -12.13 -3.11 -1.09
CA GLN A 72 -12.39 -1.67 -1.14
C GLN A 72 -11.49 -0.86 -0.20
N ALA A 73 -11.11 -1.41 0.95
CA ALA A 73 -10.22 -0.74 1.89
C ALA A 73 -8.76 -0.74 1.42
N ASN A 74 -8.35 -1.75 0.64
CA ASN A 74 -6.94 -2.03 0.37
C ASN A 74 -6.58 -2.03 -1.11
N TYR A 75 -7.48 -1.80 -2.07
CA TYR A 75 -7.12 -1.83 -3.48
C TYR A 75 -7.99 -0.88 -4.31
N ALA A 76 -7.44 -0.36 -5.41
CA ALA A 76 -8.19 0.41 -6.39
C ALA A 76 -9.00 -0.55 -7.28
N VAL A 77 -10.17 -0.95 -6.81
CA VAL A 77 -11.11 -1.86 -7.49
C VAL A 77 -12.54 -1.44 -7.30
N ASP A 78 -13.35 -1.68 -8.32
CA ASP A 78 -14.79 -1.58 -8.20
C ASP A 78 -15.34 -2.96 -7.85
N VAL A 79 -16.17 -3.06 -6.82
CA VAL A 79 -16.77 -4.33 -6.39
C VAL A 79 -18.28 -4.25 -6.52
N ARG A 80 -18.88 -5.20 -7.25
CA ARG A 80 -20.34 -5.44 -7.28
C ARG A 80 -20.62 -6.83 -6.73
N MET A 81 -21.78 -6.99 -6.10
CA MET A 81 -22.20 -8.27 -5.56
C MET A 81 -23.56 -8.66 -6.10
N SER A 82 -23.78 -9.93 -6.40
CA SER A 82 -25.12 -10.41 -6.84
C SER A 82 -26.19 -10.19 -5.77
N ARG A 83 -25.81 -10.23 -4.49
CA ARG A 83 -26.62 -9.81 -3.35
C ARG A 83 -25.75 -9.26 -2.22
N THR A 84 -26.27 -8.28 -1.49
CA THR A 84 -25.62 -7.69 -0.29
C THR A 84 -26.39 -7.97 1.00
N THR A 85 -27.57 -8.59 0.89
CA THR A 85 -28.45 -9.02 1.97
C THR A 85 -28.91 -10.47 1.73
N ASP A 86 -29.74 -11.00 2.63
CA ASP A 86 -30.44 -12.26 2.39
C ASP A 86 -31.58 -12.04 1.37
N ALA A 87 -31.31 -12.33 0.10
CA ALA A 87 -32.23 -12.11 -1.01
C ALA A 87 -32.14 -13.24 -2.03
N THR A 88 -33.27 -13.62 -2.62
CA THR A 88 -33.32 -14.60 -3.72
C THR A 88 -32.79 -13.94 -4.99
N VAL A 89 -31.75 -14.53 -5.58
CA VAL A 89 -31.20 -14.14 -6.89
C VAL A 89 -30.99 -15.40 -7.71
N SER A 90 -31.62 -15.49 -8.88
CA SER A 90 -31.53 -16.65 -9.75
C SER A 90 -30.13 -16.81 -10.35
N LEU A 91 -29.79 -18.01 -10.80
CA LEU A 91 -28.51 -18.27 -11.46
C LEU A 91 -28.28 -17.36 -12.67
N ALA A 92 -29.31 -17.16 -13.51
CA ALA A 92 -29.25 -16.29 -14.68
C ALA A 92 -29.08 -14.82 -14.29
N GLN A 93 -29.79 -14.33 -13.27
CA GLN A 93 -29.64 -12.95 -12.80
C GLN A 93 -28.21 -12.64 -12.34
N ARG A 94 -27.53 -13.61 -11.71
CA ARG A 94 -26.14 -13.46 -11.25
C ARG A 94 -25.19 -13.23 -12.41
N THR A 95 -25.29 -14.05 -13.45
CA THR A 95 -24.42 -13.97 -14.63
C THR A 95 -24.79 -12.80 -15.53
N ASP A 96 -26.08 -12.53 -15.72
CA ASP A 96 -26.57 -11.43 -16.55
C ASP A 96 -26.12 -10.07 -15.99
N ASP A 97 -26.20 -9.84 -14.67
CA ASP A 97 -25.71 -8.60 -14.06
C ASP A 97 -24.18 -8.48 -14.16
N ALA A 98 -23.42 -9.56 -13.91
CA ALA A 98 -21.97 -9.56 -14.07
C ALA A 98 -21.54 -9.25 -15.51
N ASN A 99 -22.21 -9.87 -16.48
CA ASN A 99 -21.99 -9.69 -17.91
C ASN A 99 -22.33 -8.27 -18.36
N ALA A 100 -23.51 -7.77 -17.98
CA ALA A 100 -23.98 -6.44 -18.32
C ALA A 100 -23.10 -5.33 -17.71
N TRP A 101 -22.57 -5.56 -16.50
CA TRP A 101 -21.66 -4.61 -15.86
C TRP A 101 -20.27 -4.57 -16.50
N GLY A 102 -19.92 -5.59 -17.30
CA GLY A 102 -18.60 -5.78 -17.86
C GLY A 102 -17.58 -6.07 -16.76
N ALA A 103 -17.90 -7.00 -15.85
CA ALA A 103 -16.97 -7.40 -14.81
C ALA A 103 -15.65 -7.93 -15.41
N THR A 104 -14.53 -7.60 -14.76
CA THR A 104 -13.20 -8.09 -15.12
C THR A 104 -13.02 -9.54 -14.69
N ILE A 105 -13.56 -9.91 -13.52
CA ILE A 105 -13.58 -11.28 -13.00
C ILE A 105 -14.89 -11.55 -12.25
N PHE A 106 -15.23 -12.83 -12.14
CA PHE A 106 -16.36 -13.34 -11.36
C PHE A 106 -15.89 -14.38 -10.33
N VAL A 107 -16.27 -14.19 -9.06
CA VAL A 107 -15.93 -15.11 -7.97
C VAL A 107 -17.19 -15.49 -7.21
N SER A 108 -17.61 -16.74 -7.32
CA SER A 108 -18.73 -17.30 -6.56
C SER A 108 -18.25 -18.00 -5.30
N VAL A 109 -18.92 -17.74 -4.18
CA VAL A 109 -18.54 -18.22 -2.84
C VAL A 109 -19.63 -19.15 -2.34
N HIS A 110 -19.26 -20.40 -2.08
CA HIS A 110 -20.14 -21.50 -1.65
C HIS A 110 -19.56 -22.26 -0.45
N ILE A 111 -20.38 -23.13 0.15
CA ILE A 111 -20.01 -24.06 1.22
C ILE A 111 -20.55 -25.45 0.84
N ASN A 112 -19.68 -26.46 0.85
CA ASN A 112 -20.02 -27.78 0.36
C ASN A 112 -20.87 -28.58 1.36
N SER A 113 -21.39 -29.72 0.91
CA SER A 113 -22.02 -30.76 1.73
C SER A 113 -21.87 -32.14 1.08
N GLY A 114 -22.37 -33.21 1.71
CA GLY A 114 -22.32 -34.56 1.17
C GLY A 114 -21.21 -35.44 1.76
N GLY A 115 -20.78 -35.18 3.00
CA GLY A 115 -19.89 -36.07 3.76
C GLY A 115 -18.38 -35.98 3.44
N GLY A 116 -17.90 -34.83 2.96
CA GLY A 116 -16.47 -34.55 2.74
C GLY A 116 -15.83 -33.64 3.80
N THR A 117 -14.54 -33.32 3.65
CA THR A 117 -13.85 -32.28 4.46
C THR A 117 -12.81 -31.57 3.62
N GLY A 118 -12.64 -30.25 3.83
CA GLY A 118 -11.59 -29.44 3.22
C GLY A 118 -12.06 -28.52 2.11
N PHE A 119 -11.11 -27.81 1.52
CA PHE A 119 -11.34 -26.76 0.54
C PHE A 119 -11.14 -27.26 -0.90
N GLU A 120 -12.07 -26.91 -1.79
CA GLU A 120 -11.95 -27.09 -3.25
C GLU A 120 -12.46 -25.86 -3.99
N SER A 121 -12.05 -25.74 -5.25
CA SER A 121 -12.58 -24.69 -6.12
C SER A 121 -12.74 -25.20 -7.54
N TYR A 122 -13.60 -24.52 -8.29
CA TYR A 122 -14.06 -24.95 -9.60
C TYR A 122 -13.90 -23.84 -10.64
N ARG A 123 -13.54 -24.24 -11.85
CA ARG A 123 -13.76 -23.48 -13.09
C ARG A 123 -14.64 -24.30 -14.05
N TYR A 124 -15.07 -23.70 -15.15
CA TYR A 124 -15.82 -24.44 -16.17
C TYR A 124 -14.96 -25.54 -16.83
N LEU A 125 -15.61 -26.51 -17.49
CA LEU A 125 -14.94 -27.68 -18.08
C LEU A 125 -13.84 -27.28 -19.08
N THR A 126 -14.14 -26.29 -19.91
CA THR A 126 -13.20 -25.65 -20.82
C THR A 126 -13.00 -24.20 -20.38
N SER A 127 -11.75 -23.74 -20.32
CA SER A 127 -11.44 -22.39 -19.82
C SER A 127 -10.19 -21.86 -20.49
N ASP A 128 -10.15 -20.55 -20.68
CA ASP A 128 -8.99 -19.84 -21.20
C ASP A 128 -7.88 -19.70 -20.14
N ALA A 129 -6.73 -19.18 -20.56
CA ALA A 129 -5.58 -18.99 -19.68
C ALA A 129 -5.88 -18.01 -18.53
N ALA A 130 -6.70 -16.98 -18.77
CA ALA A 130 -7.06 -15.99 -17.77
C ALA A 130 -7.83 -16.63 -16.61
N THR A 131 -8.82 -17.48 -16.91
CA THR A 131 -9.59 -18.25 -15.93
C THR A 131 -8.72 -19.26 -15.18
N VAL A 132 -7.82 -19.97 -15.87
CA VAL A 132 -6.88 -20.89 -15.22
C VAL A 132 -5.97 -20.14 -14.24
N ASN A 133 -5.45 -18.98 -14.62
CA ASN A 133 -4.60 -18.16 -13.77
C ASN A 133 -5.35 -17.60 -12.55
N LEU A 134 -6.59 -17.13 -12.74
CA LEU A 134 -7.47 -16.70 -11.65
C LEU A 134 -7.71 -17.85 -10.66
N HIS A 135 -8.07 -19.03 -11.18
CA HIS A 135 -8.35 -20.21 -10.38
C HIS A 135 -7.14 -20.63 -9.52
N ASN A 136 -5.94 -20.68 -10.11
CA ASN A 136 -4.71 -20.98 -9.38
C ASN A 136 -4.38 -19.93 -8.30
N ALA A 137 -4.54 -18.64 -8.64
CA ALA A 137 -4.22 -17.54 -7.73
C ALA A 137 -5.17 -17.49 -6.52
N LEU A 138 -6.48 -17.70 -6.76
CA LEU A 138 -7.49 -17.81 -5.72
C LEU A 138 -7.24 -19.03 -4.84
N HIS A 139 -7.23 -20.23 -5.43
CA HIS A 139 -7.16 -21.48 -4.67
C HIS A 139 -5.99 -21.49 -3.68
N SER A 140 -4.78 -21.18 -4.18
CA SER A 140 -3.57 -21.16 -3.35
C SER A 140 -3.64 -20.17 -2.19
N ARG A 141 -4.21 -18.98 -2.40
CA ARG A 141 -4.27 -17.92 -1.36
C ARG A 141 -5.44 -18.08 -0.41
N VAL A 142 -6.59 -18.60 -0.86
CA VAL A 142 -7.69 -19.00 0.04
C VAL A 142 -7.22 -20.09 0.98
N LEU A 143 -6.63 -21.16 0.44
CA LEU A 143 -6.09 -22.27 1.23
C LEU A 143 -5.01 -21.80 2.22
N SER A 144 -4.08 -20.95 1.77
CA SER A 144 -3.07 -20.36 2.65
C SER A 144 -3.69 -19.51 3.76
N GLY A 145 -4.73 -18.72 3.44
CA GLY A 145 -5.45 -17.91 4.42
C GLY A 145 -6.13 -18.78 5.47
N MET A 146 -6.95 -19.76 5.04
CA MET A 146 -7.60 -20.73 5.92
C MET A 146 -6.61 -21.42 6.87
N ARG A 147 -5.43 -21.81 6.36
CA ARG A 147 -4.38 -22.49 7.14
C ARG A 147 -3.72 -21.63 8.21
N THR A 148 -3.95 -20.31 8.22
CA THR A 148 -3.53 -19.46 9.34
C THR A 148 -4.45 -19.58 10.56
N ALA A 149 -5.67 -20.11 10.38
CA ALA A 149 -6.71 -20.15 11.40
C ALA A 149 -7.33 -21.55 11.62
N GLY A 150 -6.87 -22.57 10.88
CA GLY A 150 -7.34 -23.95 11.04
C GLY A 150 -6.62 -24.94 10.12
N SER A 151 -6.67 -26.23 10.46
CA SER A 151 -6.15 -27.29 9.60
C SER A 151 -7.15 -27.62 8.50
N VAL A 152 -6.81 -27.28 7.25
CA VAL A 152 -7.68 -27.50 6.08
C VAL A 152 -7.02 -28.43 5.06
N THR A 153 -7.73 -29.52 4.75
CA THR A 153 -7.41 -30.44 3.66
C THR A 153 -7.57 -29.73 2.32
N ASP A 154 -6.56 -29.85 1.47
CA ASP A 154 -6.63 -29.39 0.09
C ASP A 154 -7.27 -30.49 -0.77
N ARG A 155 -8.42 -30.20 -1.37
CA ARG A 155 -9.13 -31.11 -2.27
C ARG A 155 -8.92 -30.76 -3.75
N GLY A 156 -8.11 -29.74 -4.01
CA GLY A 156 -7.59 -29.40 -5.32
C GLY A 156 -8.47 -28.48 -6.17
N LEU A 157 -7.89 -28.14 -7.31
CA LEU A 157 -8.48 -27.38 -8.39
C LEU A 157 -9.34 -28.32 -9.25
N LYS A 158 -10.63 -28.06 -9.36
CA LYS A 158 -11.60 -28.92 -10.06
C LYS A 158 -12.27 -28.21 -11.24
N THR A 159 -12.98 -29.00 -12.03
CA THR A 159 -13.85 -28.50 -13.10
C THR A 159 -15.26 -29.04 -12.93
N ALA A 160 -16.26 -28.22 -13.24
CA ALA A 160 -17.67 -28.60 -13.18
C ALA A 160 -18.51 -27.75 -14.13
N ASN A 161 -19.67 -28.27 -14.53
CA ASN A 161 -20.62 -27.58 -15.40
C ASN A 161 -21.63 -26.72 -14.61
N PHE A 162 -21.15 -25.84 -13.74
CA PHE A 162 -21.99 -24.92 -12.99
C PHE A 162 -22.45 -23.76 -13.86
N HIS A 163 -23.74 -23.39 -13.78
CA HIS A 163 -24.33 -22.32 -14.57
C HIS A 163 -23.52 -21.01 -14.48
N VAL A 164 -23.20 -20.58 -13.25
CA VAL A 164 -22.48 -19.32 -13.03
C VAL A 164 -21.07 -19.29 -13.64
N LEU A 165 -20.45 -20.45 -13.82
CA LEU A 165 -19.14 -20.57 -14.47
C LEU A 165 -19.27 -20.65 -16.00
N ARG A 166 -20.33 -21.26 -16.50
CA ARG A 166 -20.57 -21.47 -17.94
C ARG A 166 -21.11 -20.22 -18.63
N GLU A 167 -22.01 -19.48 -17.98
CA GLU A 167 -22.73 -18.34 -18.58
C GLU A 167 -22.07 -16.97 -18.27
N SER A 168 -20.94 -16.96 -17.56
CA SER A 168 -20.14 -15.75 -17.33
C SER A 168 -19.20 -15.47 -18.51
N ASN A 169 -19.15 -14.23 -18.98
CA ASN A 169 -18.33 -13.79 -20.12
C ASN A 169 -16.89 -13.42 -19.75
N MET A 170 -16.58 -13.38 -18.46
CA MET A 170 -15.26 -13.04 -17.90
C MET A 170 -14.69 -14.24 -17.15
N PRO A 171 -13.38 -14.24 -16.80
CA PRO A 171 -12.78 -15.27 -15.97
C PRO A 171 -13.58 -15.52 -14.68
N ALA A 172 -14.04 -16.76 -14.50
CA ALA A 172 -14.98 -17.14 -13.44
C ALA A 172 -14.47 -18.34 -12.62
N VAL A 173 -14.56 -18.22 -11.30
CA VAL A 173 -14.19 -19.28 -10.34
C VAL A 173 -15.26 -19.39 -9.26
N LEU A 174 -15.55 -20.61 -8.83
CA LEU A 174 -16.41 -20.91 -7.69
C LEU A 174 -15.56 -21.55 -6.59
N THR A 175 -15.72 -21.12 -5.34
CA THR A 175 -15.02 -21.70 -4.18
C THR A 175 -15.99 -22.43 -3.27
N GLU A 176 -15.65 -23.67 -2.90
CA GLU A 176 -16.36 -24.46 -1.90
C GLU A 176 -15.58 -24.44 -0.59
N ASN A 177 -16.00 -23.58 0.32
CA ASN A 177 -15.24 -23.23 1.52
C ASN A 177 -15.57 -24.16 2.67
N LEU A 178 -15.11 -25.42 2.58
CA LEU A 178 -15.36 -26.51 3.53
C LEU A 178 -16.73 -27.18 3.40
N PHE A 179 -16.98 -28.22 4.19
CA PHE A 179 -18.23 -28.99 4.21
C PHE A 179 -19.07 -28.67 5.45
N ILE A 180 -20.26 -28.10 5.26
CA ILE A 180 -21.12 -27.63 6.36
C ILE A 180 -21.69 -28.76 7.22
N ASP A 181 -21.84 -29.96 6.66
CA ASP A 181 -22.38 -31.16 7.29
C ASP A 181 -21.33 -31.96 8.08
N THR A 182 -20.05 -31.71 7.83
CA THR A 182 -18.95 -32.33 8.57
C THR A 182 -18.57 -31.51 9.80
N VAL A 183 -18.62 -32.14 10.98
CA VAL A 183 -18.47 -31.46 12.28
C VAL A 183 -17.16 -30.68 12.42
N SER A 184 -16.02 -31.22 11.96
CA SER A 184 -14.72 -30.53 12.03
C SER A 184 -14.70 -29.24 11.22
N ASP A 185 -15.25 -29.29 10.02
CA ASP A 185 -15.35 -28.16 9.10
C ASP A 185 -16.38 -27.14 9.63
N ALA A 186 -17.53 -27.60 10.11
CA ALA A 186 -18.54 -26.76 10.74
C ALA A 186 -18.02 -25.99 11.96
N ASN A 187 -17.10 -26.57 12.75
CA ASN A 187 -16.45 -25.87 13.85
C ASN A 187 -15.56 -24.72 13.39
N LEU A 188 -14.85 -24.88 12.25
CA LEU A 188 -14.11 -23.79 11.62
C LEU A 188 -15.07 -22.73 11.05
N LEU A 189 -16.16 -23.14 10.41
CA LEU A 189 -17.17 -22.24 9.85
C LEU A 189 -17.91 -21.39 10.90
N LYS A 190 -17.94 -21.84 12.16
CA LYS A 190 -18.45 -21.05 13.31
C LYS A 190 -17.45 -20.00 13.81
N SER A 191 -16.18 -20.08 13.44
CA SER A 191 -15.12 -19.19 13.91
C SER A 191 -15.04 -17.92 13.06
N ALA A 192 -15.30 -16.76 13.68
CA ALA A 192 -15.15 -15.47 13.02
C ALA A 192 -13.72 -15.22 12.50
N ALA A 193 -12.70 -15.68 13.24
CA ALA A 193 -11.30 -15.58 12.81
C ALA A 193 -11.05 -16.42 11.54
N PHE A 194 -11.63 -17.62 11.46
CA PHE A 194 -11.50 -18.48 10.28
C PHE A 194 -12.23 -17.91 9.06
N LEU A 195 -13.43 -17.35 9.24
CA LEU A 195 -14.15 -16.66 8.16
C LEU A 195 -13.37 -15.43 7.66
N THR A 196 -12.75 -14.68 8.57
CA THR A 196 -11.88 -13.54 8.22
C THR A 196 -10.65 -14.00 7.44
N ALA A 197 -9.98 -15.07 7.89
CA ALA A 197 -8.81 -15.62 7.21
C ALA A 197 -9.16 -16.15 5.81
N THR A 198 -10.33 -16.79 5.68
CA THR A 198 -10.90 -17.21 4.39
C THR A 198 -11.13 -16.02 3.46
N ALA A 199 -11.77 -14.96 3.94
CA ALA A 199 -12.03 -13.75 3.16
C ALA A 199 -10.74 -13.02 2.74
N GLN A 200 -9.76 -12.91 3.65
CA GLN A 200 -8.45 -12.33 3.35
C GLN A 200 -7.72 -13.13 2.27
N GLY A 201 -7.79 -14.47 2.33
CA GLY A 201 -7.23 -15.34 1.31
C GLY A 201 -7.84 -15.10 -0.08
N HIS A 202 -9.16 -14.91 -0.16
CA HIS A 202 -9.83 -14.54 -1.42
C HIS A 202 -9.40 -13.17 -1.92
N ALA A 203 -9.40 -12.15 -1.05
CA ALA A 203 -8.99 -10.80 -1.43
C ALA A 203 -7.54 -10.78 -1.94
N ASN A 204 -6.63 -11.51 -1.29
CA ASN A 204 -5.24 -11.67 -1.75
C ASN A 204 -5.17 -12.39 -3.10
N GLY A 205 -6.01 -13.43 -3.31
CA GLY A 205 -6.19 -14.14 -4.58
C GLY A 205 -6.55 -13.22 -5.73
N ILE A 206 -7.61 -12.44 -5.52
CA ILE A 206 -8.12 -11.44 -6.46
C ILE A 206 -7.07 -10.37 -6.74
N ALA A 207 -6.48 -9.80 -5.70
CA ALA A 207 -5.46 -8.77 -5.83
C ALA A 207 -4.25 -9.24 -6.64
N ALA A 208 -3.75 -10.45 -6.36
CA ALA A 208 -2.63 -11.01 -7.08
C ALA A 208 -2.94 -11.30 -8.56
N HIS A 209 -4.13 -11.83 -8.86
CA HIS A 209 -4.54 -12.08 -10.24
C HIS A 209 -4.63 -10.79 -11.06
N LEU A 210 -5.19 -9.74 -10.46
CA LEU A 210 -5.40 -8.44 -11.10
C LEU A 210 -4.15 -7.53 -11.07
N GLY A 211 -3.03 -7.99 -10.51
CA GLY A 211 -1.80 -7.19 -10.38
C GLY A 211 -1.96 -5.97 -9.46
N LEU A 212 -2.89 -6.04 -8.50
CA LEU A 212 -3.22 -4.95 -7.61
C LEU A 212 -2.21 -4.86 -6.48
N SER A 213 -1.72 -3.66 -6.26
CA SER A 213 -0.88 -3.32 -5.10
C SER A 213 -1.74 -2.61 -4.07
N ALA A 214 -1.57 -2.96 -2.80
CA ALA A 214 -2.28 -2.24 -1.74
C ALA A 214 -1.83 -0.77 -1.72
N PRO A 215 -2.74 0.20 -1.51
CA PRO A 215 -2.33 1.56 -1.27
C PRO A 215 -1.47 1.50 -0.02
N PRO A 216 -0.27 2.04 -0.11
CA PRO A 216 0.64 1.88 0.99
C PRO A 216 0.16 2.80 2.13
N PRO A 217 0.38 2.44 3.40
CA PRO A 217 -0.41 2.97 4.51
C PRO A 217 -0.40 4.51 4.56
N SER A 218 -1.54 5.10 4.95
CA SER A 218 -1.64 6.52 5.25
C SER A 218 -0.65 6.85 6.37
N PHE A 219 0.42 7.54 6.02
CA PHE A 219 1.51 7.84 6.94
C PHE A 219 1.63 9.35 7.12
N SER A 220 1.61 9.79 8.37
CA SER A 220 2.05 11.12 8.76
C SER A 220 2.73 11.03 10.11
N THR A 221 3.92 11.60 10.23
CA THR A 221 4.64 11.66 11.51
C THR A 221 5.22 13.05 11.73
N ILE A 222 5.31 13.44 13.01
CA ILE A 222 5.94 14.68 13.44
C ILE A 222 7.14 14.29 14.30
N VAL A 223 8.30 14.89 14.01
CA VAL A 223 9.49 14.79 14.84
C VAL A 223 9.84 16.19 15.33
N ASP A 224 9.65 16.38 16.62
CA ASP A 224 10.09 17.57 17.37
C ASP A 224 11.55 17.42 17.81
N ASN A 225 12.25 18.54 18.05
CA ASN A 225 13.62 18.53 18.57
C ASN A 225 13.77 17.86 19.95
N THR A 226 12.67 17.73 20.70
CA THR A 226 12.63 17.00 21.98
C THR A 226 12.23 15.53 21.83
N THR A 227 11.93 15.07 20.61
CA THR A 227 11.51 13.68 20.37
C THR A 227 12.68 12.73 20.64
N ALA A 228 12.54 11.91 21.68
CA ALA A 228 13.60 11.03 22.17
C ALA A 228 14.15 10.10 21.06
N GLY A 229 15.47 10.14 20.87
CA GLY A 229 16.16 9.31 19.86
C GLY A 229 15.87 9.69 18.40
N ARG A 230 15.14 10.78 18.15
CA ARG A 230 14.75 11.23 16.81
C ARG A 230 15.34 12.58 16.41
N PHE A 231 16.07 13.25 17.29
CA PHE A 231 16.73 14.52 16.99
C PHE A 231 18.19 14.49 17.43
N THR A 232 19.09 15.02 16.59
CA THR A 232 20.52 15.13 16.88
C THR A 232 21.05 16.46 16.36
N ALA A 233 21.81 17.18 17.18
CA ALA A 233 22.52 18.40 16.79
C ALA A 233 23.89 18.46 17.49
N SER A 234 24.83 19.22 16.94
CA SER A 234 26.14 19.45 17.57
C SER A 234 26.02 20.36 18.79
N ALA A 235 27.10 20.47 19.58
CA ALA A 235 27.18 21.40 20.71
C ALA A 235 27.08 22.89 20.30
N ASN A 236 27.16 23.19 19.00
CA ASN A 236 27.03 24.56 18.48
C ASN A 236 25.58 25.02 18.33
N TRP A 237 24.61 24.14 18.60
CA TRP A 237 23.19 24.44 18.60
C TRP A 237 22.71 24.65 20.04
N GLY A 238 22.41 25.91 20.38
CA GLY A 238 21.82 26.27 21.67
C GLY A 238 20.34 25.88 21.74
N THR A 239 19.79 25.84 22.94
CA THR A 239 18.36 25.59 23.21
C THR A 239 17.69 26.87 23.68
N SER A 240 16.50 27.18 23.17
CA SER A 240 15.74 28.38 23.55
C SER A 240 14.26 28.07 23.75
N THR A 241 13.65 28.79 24.68
CA THR A 241 12.20 28.81 24.93
C THR A 241 11.60 30.19 24.68
N PHE A 242 12.40 31.13 24.15
CA PHE A 242 12.06 32.55 24.03
C PHE A 242 10.77 32.80 23.23
N SER A 243 10.67 32.24 22.04
CA SER A 243 9.49 32.45 21.19
C SER A 243 8.32 31.58 21.63
N GLY A 244 7.14 32.21 21.78
CA GLY A 244 5.86 31.52 21.98
C GLY A 244 5.37 30.76 20.74
N GLN A 245 6.00 30.96 19.59
CA GLN A 245 5.67 30.27 18.33
C GLN A 245 6.32 28.89 18.20
N ARG A 246 7.17 28.49 19.15
CA ARG A 246 7.85 27.20 19.13
C ARG A 246 6.88 26.03 19.08
N TYR A 247 7.26 24.94 18.42
CA TYR A 247 6.59 23.66 18.57
C TYR A 247 7.12 22.97 19.83
N GLY A 248 6.25 22.30 20.58
CA GLY A 248 6.67 21.62 21.80
C GLY A 248 7.27 22.55 22.88
N ALA A 249 8.28 22.06 23.58
CA ALA A 249 8.81 22.71 24.77
C ALA A 249 9.87 23.78 24.48
N ASP A 250 10.75 23.54 23.50
CA ASP A 250 11.90 24.37 23.15
C ASP A 250 12.27 24.22 21.66
N TYR A 251 13.17 25.07 21.16
CA TYR A 251 13.74 24.96 19.81
C TYR A 251 15.26 25.12 19.86
N ARG A 252 15.94 24.70 18.79
CA ARG A 252 17.39 24.89 18.63
C ARG A 252 17.70 26.12 17.80
N PHE A 253 18.78 26.80 18.16
CA PHE A 253 19.28 27.96 17.42
C PHE A 253 20.80 27.92 17.28
N ALA A 254 21.31 28.44 16.17
CA ALA A 254 22.74 28.50 15.90
C ALA A 254 23.11 29.75 15.10
N ASN A 255 24.34 30.25 15.32
CA ASN A 255 24.92 31.29 14.46
C ASN A 255 25.25 30.70 13.07
N PRO A 256 25.04 31.44 11.97
CA PRO A 256 25.39 30.97 10.64
C PRO A 256 26.92 30.88 10.46
N VAL A 257 27.39 29.90 9.69
CA VAL A 257 28.81 29.68 9.35
C VAL A 257 28.94 29.11 7.93
N LEU A 258 30.13 29.19 7.35
CA LEU A 258 30.44 28.51 6.07
C LEU A 258 31.01 27.10 6.30
N ALA A 259 30.34 26.31 7.14
CA ALA A 259 30.72 24.94 7.46
C ALA A 259 29.48 24.06 7.60
N SER A 260 29.60 22.80 7.17
CA SER A 260 28.53 21.80 7.29
C SER A 260 28.32 21.40 8.76
N ASP A 261 27.23 21.86 9.36
CA ASP A 261 26.77 21.48 10.69
C ASP A 261 25.24 21.56 10.70
N ALA A 262 24.57 20.42 10.80
CA ALA A 262 23.11 20.33 10.69
C ALA A 262 22.47 19.70 11.92
N ALA A 263 21.35 20.27 12.34
CA ALA A 263 20.40 19.68 13.27
C ALA A 263 19.51 18.70 12.49
N TRP A 264 19.63 17.41 12.77
CA TRP A 264 18.99 16.32 12.04
C TRP A 264 17.77 15.77 12.76
N PHE A 265 16.72 15.54 11.98
CA PHE A 265 15.48 14.88 12.36
C PHE A 265 15.42 13.48 11.73
N LYS A 266 15.39 12.45 12.58
CA LYS A 266 15.34 11.03 12.21
C LYS A 266 13.91 10.55 12.06
N VAL A 267 13.56 10.07 10.88
CA VAL A 267 12.19 9.65 10.52
C VAL A 267 12.21 8.20 10.06
N ASN A 268 11.26 7.39 10.56
CA ASN A 268 11.02 6.05 10.05
C ASN A 268 10.05 6.10 8.87
N ILE A 269 10.59 5.99 7.65
CA ILE A 269 9.83 6.03 6.41
C ILE A 269 9.33 4.61 6.09
N PRO A 270 8.01 4.37 6.04
CA PRO A 270 7.46 3.00 5.97
C PRO A 270 7.64 2.33 4.61
N ALA A 271 7.83 3.11 3.54
CA ALA A 271 8.02 2.60 2.18
C ALA A 271 8.63 3.67 1.28
N THR A 272 9.41 3.27 0.28
CA THR A 272 9.96 4.19 -0.72
C THR A 272 8.82 4.79 -1.54
N ALA A 273 8.58 6.10 -1.42
CA ALA A 273 7.44 6.78 -2.04
C ALA A 273 7.62 8.30 -1.99
N ASN A 274 6.63 9.04 -2.49
CA ASN A 274 6.58 10.49 -2.36
C ASN A 274 6.00 10.90 -1.00
N TYR A 275 6.65 11.87 -0.38
CA TYR A 275 6.24 12.45 0.90
C TYR A 275 6.30 13.97 0.81
N ARG A 276 5.25 14.65 1.28
CA ARG A 276 5.34 16.07 1.61
C ARG A 276 6.15 16.23 2.89
N VAL A 277 7.16 17.08 2.84
CA VAL A 277 7.98 17.46 4.01
C VAL A 277 7.62 18.88 4.39
N ASP A 278 7.11 19.05 5.60
CA ASP A 278 6.82 20.34 6.21
C ASP A 278 7.76 20.56 7.40
N VAL A 279 8.10 21.81 7.68
CA VAL A 279 8.91 22.22 8.84
C VAL A 279 8.16 23.25 9.67
N TRP A 280 8.46 23.28 10.96
CA TRP A 280 8.02 24.31 11.88
C TRP A 280 9.23 25.08 12.36
N HIS A 281 9.08 26.39 12.55
CA HIS A 281 10.06 27.24 13.21
C HIS A 281 9.37 28.46 13.83
N ALA A 282 10.02 29.07 14.82
CA ALA A 282 9.68 30.43 15.25
C ALA A 282 10.16 31.45 14.21
N ALA A 283 9.47 32.59 14.10
CA ALA A 283 9.87 33.70 13.25
C ALA A 283 10.25 34.93 14.06
N ASP A 284 11.32 35.59 13.64
CA ASP A 284 11.83 36.84 14.20
C ASP A 284 12.66 37.59 13.14
N PRO A 285 12.58 38.93 13.02
CA PRO A 285 13.39 39.70 12.08
C PRO A 285 14.92 39.46 12.20
N GLY A 286 15.40 39.03 13.37
CA GLY A 286 16.80 38.67 13.62
C GLY A 286 17.19 37.24 13.24
N TYR A 287 16.28 36.46 12.65
CA TYR A 287 16.56 35.10 12.15
C TYR A 287 16.98 35.09 10.67
N SER A 288 17.50 33.95 10.23
CA SER A 288 18.09 33.83 8.90
C SER A 288 17.05 34.00 7.79
N ALA A 289 17.33 34.89 6.84
CA ALA A 289 16.51 35.07 5.64
C ALA A 289 16.61 33.90 4.65
N SER A 290 17.56 32.98 4.87
CA SER A 290 17.85 31.88 3.95
C SER A 290 18.49 30.71 4.72
N ALA A 291 17.71 30.11 5.63
CA ALA A 291 18.09 28.92 6.37
C ALA A 291 18.02 27.67 5.48
N PRO A 292 19.15 26.97 5.24
CA PRO A 292 19.16 25.75 4.43
C PRO A 292 18.52 24.56 5.14
N HIS A 293 17.54 23.94 4.50
CA HIS A 293 16.91 22.70 4.93
C HIS A 293 17.26 21.59 3.95
N VAL A 294 17.96 20.55 4.42
CA VAL A 294 18.38 19.40 3.62
C VAL A 294 17.36 18.28 3.78
N VAL A 295 16.84 17.75 2.68
CA VAL A 295 15.98 16.57 2.63
C VAL A 295 16.77 15.43 1.97
N VAL A 296 16.90 14.29 2.66
CA VAL A 296 17.58 13.10 2.16
C VAL A 296 16.60 12.30 1.31
N THR A 297 16.71 12.43 -0.02
CA THR A 297 15.84 11.76 -0.99
C THR A 297 16.46 10.46 -1.51
N ALA A 298 15.67 9.61 -2.17
CA ALA A 298 16.17 8.41 -2.82
C ALA A 298 17.18 8.70 -3.94
N GLY A 299 17.17 9.91 -4.52
CA GLY A 299 18.09 10.37 -5.57
C GLY A 299 19.27 11.21 -5.06
N GLY A 300 19.47 11.29 -3.74
CA GLY A 300 20.48 12.15 -3.11
C GLY A 300 19.89 13.33 -2.35
N ASN A 301 20.74 14.12 -1.69
CA ASN A 301 20.31 15.22 -0.86
C ASN A 301 19.79 16.39 -1.69
N GLN A 302 18.64 16.94 -1.31
CA GLN A 302 18.08 18.18 -1.88
C GLN A 302 18.03 19.25 -0.80
N THR A 303 18.39 20.50 -1.13
CA THR A 303 18.38 21.62 -0.18
C THR A 303 17.33 22.64 -0.58
N VAL A 304 16.50 23.05 0.38
CA VAL A 304 15.51 24.12 0.25
C VAL A 304 15.84 25.21 1.25
N ASN A 305 16.02 26.43 0.78
CA ASN A 305 16.28 27.57 1.66
C ASN A 305 14.95 28.22 2.06
N LEU A 306 14.77 28.47 3.36
CA LEU A 306 13.56 29.06 3.92
C LEU A 306 13.91 30.38 4.63
N ASP A 307 13.08 31.41 4.41
CA ASP A 307 13.16 32.66 5.17
C ASP A 307 12.49 32.46 6.53
N GLN A 308 13.30 32.47 7.60
CA GLN A 308 12.83 32.28 8.96
C GLN A 308 12.43 33.58 9.66
N ARG A 309 12.46 34.72 8.97
CA ARG A 309 12.03 36.01 9.54
C ARG A 309 10.51 36.16 9.59
N THR A 310 9.80 35.34 8.82
CA THR A 310 8.34 35.39 8.67
C THR A 310 7.74 33.99 8.66
N GLY A 311 6.42 33.88 8.76
CA GLY A 311 5.71 32.59 8.59
C GLY A 311 5.94 31.57 9.70
N GLY A 312 6.54 31.97 10.83
CA GLY A 312 6.75 31.10 11.99
C GLY A 312 5.45 30.83 12.77
N GLY A 313 5.50 29.83 13.65
CA GLY A 313 4.31 29.36 14.39
C GLY A 313 3.30 28.62 13.52
N ALA A 314 3.72 28.14 12.35
CA ALA A 314 2.91 27.38 11.42
C ALA A 314 3.77 26.39 10.61
N TRP A 315 3.14 25.33 10.10
CA TRP A 315 3.80 24.38 9.19
C TRP A 315 4.10 25.03 7.84
N ARG A 316 5.37 24.98 7.42
CA ARG A 316 5.88 25.48 6.15
C ARG A 316 6.32 24.31 5.29
N SER A 317 5.74 24.16 4.10
CA SER A 317 6.11 23.08 3.20
C SER A 317 7.45 23.35 2.53
N LEU A 318 8.36 22.38 2.58
CA LEU A 318 9.58 22.37 1.75
C LEU A 318 9.32 21.80 0.36
N GLY A 319 8.22 21.05 0.19
CA GLY A 319 7.85 20.41 -1.07
C GLY A 319 7.51 18.93 -0.90
N THR A 320 7.40 18.24 -2.04
CA THR A 320 7.19 16.79 -2.11
C THR A 320 8.45 16.10 -2.63
N PHE A 321 8.91 15.09 -1.92
CA PHE A 321 10.18 14.42 -2.16
C PHE A 321 9.98 12.91 -2.22
N ASN A 322 10.72 12.23 -3.09
CA ASN A 322 10.79 10.77 -3.07
C ASN A 322 11.77 10.33 -1.97
N LEU A 323 11.26 9.76 -0.88
CA LEU A 323 12.06 9.29 0.26
C LEU A 323 12.18 7.76 0.19
N ALA A 324 13.34 7.22 0.53
CA ALA A 324 13.56 5.77 0.61
C ALA A 324 12.94 5.19 1.89
N ALA A 325 12.53 3.92 1.89
CA ALA A 325 12.12 3.23 3.11
C ALA A 325 13.29 3.11 4.10
N GLY A 326 13.01 3.24 5.39
CA GLY A 326 14.00 3.01 6.46
C GLY A 326 13.95 4.05 7.58
N ASP A 327 14.77 3.84 8.61
CA ASP A 327 14.86 4.71 9.79
C ASP A 327 16.18 5.50 9.81
N TYR A 328 16.14 6.73 9.30
CA TYR A 328 17.33 7.55 9.06
C TYR A 328 17.08 9.05 9.26
N ASN A 329 18.16 9.84 9.31
CA ASN A 329 18.11 11.30 9.36
C ASN A 329 17.56 11.84 8.03
N ALA A 330 16.25 12.09 7.97
CA ALA A 330 15.54 12.37 6.73
C ALA A 330 15.52 13.87 6.39
N VAL A 331 15.50 14.72 7.41
CA VAL A 331 15.44 16.18 7.27
C VAL A 331 16.47 16.81 8.18
N GLY A 332 17.24 17.78 7.70
CA GLY A 332 18.21 18.52 8.48
C GLY A 332 18.07 20.02 8.28
N VAL A 333 18.28 20.81 9.32
CA VAL A 333 18.44 22.26 9.21
C VAL A 333 19.91 22.58 9.40
N SER A 334 20.54 23.20 8.40
CA SER A 334 21.98 23.46 8.40
C SER A 334 22.28 24.90 8.77
N ARG A 335 23.31 25.14 9.58
CA ARG A 335 23.86 26.49 9.80
C ARG A 335 24.85 26.91 8.68
N TRP A 336 24.97 26.12 7.62
CA TRP A 336 25.81 26.43 6.46
C TRP A 336 25.19 27.51 5.55
N THR A 337 25.30 28.77 5.94
CA THR A 337 24.76 29.91 5.18
C THR A 337 25.58 31.17 5.44
N SER A 338 25.63 32.07 4.45
CA SER A 338 26.18 33.42 4.59
C SER A 338 25.12 34.44 5.03
N ALA A 339 23.83 34.06 5.05
CA ALA A 339 22.77 34.95 5.50
C ALA A 339 22.92 35.26 6.99
N ALA A 340 22.84 36.55 7.34
CA ALA A 340 22.85 37.00 8.73
C ALA A 340 21.62 36.50 9.50
N GLY A 341 21.71 36.50 10.83
CA GLY A 341 20.65 36.08 11.74
C GLY A 341 20.73 34.60 12.14
N TYR A 342 20.13 34.26 13.27
CA TYR A 342 20.15 32.89 13.78
C TYR A 342 19.41 31.92 12.84
N VAL A 343 19.94 30.71 12.71
CA VAL A 343 19.25 29.59 12.07
C VAL A 343 18.51 28.80 13.15
N ILE A 344 17.23 28.52 12.92
CA ILE A 344 16.31 27.89 13.87
C ILE A 344 15.94 26.47 13.40
N ALA A 345 15.99 25.50 14.30
CA ALA A 345 15.51 24.13 14.06
C ALA A 345 14.57 23.73 15.19
N ASP A 346 13.33 23.35 14.85
CA ASP A 346 12.27 23.12 15.83
C ASP A 346 11.60 21.76 15.59
N ALA A 347 10.71 21.64 14.60
CA ALA A 347 10.06 20.38 14.27
C ALA A 347 9.91 20.14 12.76
N VAL A 348 9.76 18.87 12.37
CA VAL A 348 9.45 18.45 11.00
C VAL A 348 8.23 17.54 10.96
N ARG A 349 7.45 17.62 9.88
CA ARG A 349 6.34 16.72 9.60
C ARG A 349 6.54 16.08 8.24
N VAL A 350 6.44 14.76 8.19
CA VAL A 350 6.56 13.97 6.96
C VAL A 350 5.24 13.24 6.73
N THR A 351 4.58 13.55 5.62
CA THR A 351 3.27 12.99 5.25
C THR A 351 3.35 12.33 3.88
N ARG A 352 2.89 11.08 3.77
CA ARG A 352 2.81 10.37 2.51
C ARG A 352 1.78 11.01 1.58
N VAL A 353 2.13 11.17 0.31
CA VAL A 353 1.26 11.76 -0.72
C VAL A 353 1.14 10.91 -1.97
#